data_AF-A0A8J7ZTT1-F1
#
_entry.id   AF-A0A8J7ZTT1-F1
#
_cell.length_a   1.000
_cell.length_b   1.000
_cell.length_c   1.000
_cell.angle_alpha   90.00
_cell.angle_beta   90.00
_cell.angle_gamma   90.00
#
_symmetry.space_group_name_H-M   'P 1'
#
loop_
_entity.id
_entity.type
_entity.pdbx_description
1 polymer ?
#
loop_
_entity_poly.entity_id
_entity_poly.type
_entity_poly.pdbx_seq_one_letter_code
_entity_poly.pdbx_strand_id
1 'polypeptide(L)' 'MADYSEEDRRILEYLRDSVSRGESYFRAKNIAEQLGLSSKQVGARLPRLAEEADEVEIEKWGRARSTTWRVTPTG' A
#
# COMPACT_ATOMS: atom_id res chain seq x y z
N MET A 1 -5.00 -8.28 15.89
CA MET A 1 -3.92 -8.34 14.88
C MET A 1 -4.50 -9.03 13.67
N ALA A 2 -4.69 -8.29 12.58
CA ALA A 2 -5.17 -8.88 11.34
C ALA A 2 -4.18 -9.94 10.83
N ASP A 3 -4.71 -11.03 10.29
CA ASP A 3 -3.87 -12.08 9.71
C ASP A 3 -3.50 -11.69 8.27
N TYR A 4 -2.29 -11.15 8.13
CA TYR A 4 -1.73 -10.74 6.85
C TYR A 4 -1.01 -11.89 6.15
N SER A 5 -1.16 -11.98 4.83
CA SER A 5 -0.27 -12.84 4.02
C SER A 5 1.16 -12.30 4.01
N GLU A 6 2.13 -13.11 3.54
CA GLU A 6 3.51 -12.62 3.35
C GLU A 6 3.58 -11.43 2.38
N GLU A 7 2.77 -11.43 1.32
CA GLU A 7 2.70 -10.32 0.37
C GLU A 7 2.09 -9.06 1.00
N ASP A 8 1.08 -9.22 1.85
CA ASP A 8 0.46 -8.11 2.60
C ASP A 8 1.47 -7.47 3.55
N ARG A 9 2.22 -8.27 4.31
CA ARG A 9 3.29 -7.79 5.20
C ARG A 9 4.34 -7.01 4.41
N ARG A 10 4.80 -7.53 3.28
CA ARG A 10 5.78 -6.85 2.40
C ARG A 10 5.26 -5.53 1.85
N ILE A 11 3.98 -5.45 1.49
CA ILE A 11 3.35 -4.20 1.07
C ILE A 11 3.32 -3.20 2.23
N LEU A 12 2.86 -3.61 3.41
CA LEU A 12 2.81 -2.73 4.59
C LEU A 12 4.19 -2.22 5.01
N GLU A 13 5.20 -3.10 5.05
CA GLU A 13 6.57 -2.74 5.36
C GLU A 13 7.11 -1.69 4.37
N TYR A 14 6.89 -1.88 3.07
CA TYR A 14 7.28 -0.92 2.04
C TYR A 14 6.59 0.44 2.23
N LEU A 15 5.27 0.43 2.47
CA LEU A 15 4.51 1.67 2.65
C LEU A 15 4.96 2.43 3.91
N ARG A 16 5.12 1.73 5.04
CA ARG A 16 5.59 2.30 6.31
C ARG A 16 6.97 2.94 6.16
N ASP A 17 7.91 2.19 5.56
CA ASP A 17 9.28 2.63 5.33
C ASP A 17 9.33 3.85 4.39
N SER A 18 8.58 3.83 3.28
CA SER A 18 8.48 4.98 2.37
C SER A 18 7.83 6.22 3.00
N VAL A 19 6.78 6.03 3.80
CA VAL A 19 6.14 7.13 4.54
C VAL A 19 7.10 7.76 5.55
N SER A 20 7.93 6.95 6.23
CA SER A 20 8.97 7.45 7.14
C SER A 20 10.02 8.33 6.44
N ARG A 21 10.20 8.16 5.13
CA ARG A 21 11.04 9.01 4.26
C ARG A 21 10.32 10.23 3.69
N GLY A 22 9.04 10.43 4.00
CA GLY A 22 8.24 11.57 3.54
C GLY A 22 7.46 11.34 2.24
N GLU A 23 7.38 10.10 1.75
CA GLU A 23 6.50 9.78 0.62
C GLU A 23 5.04 9.67 1.10
N SER A 24 4.07 10.05 0.25
CA SER A 24 2.64 9.97 0.62
C SER A 24 1.72 9.49 -0.49
N TYR A 25 2.21 9.30 -1.72
CA TYR A 25 1.38 8.89 -2.85
C TYR A 25 2.00 7.74 -3.64
N PHE A 26 1.29 6.63 -3.70
CA PHE A 26 1.77 5.38 -4.23
C PHE A 26 0.87 4.87 -5.34
N ARG A 27 1.43 4.61 -6.52
CA ARG A 27 0.71 3.89 -7.58
C ARG A 27 0.88 2.39 -7.36
N ALA A 28 -0.19 1.62 -7.48
CA ALA A 28 -0.14 0.15 -7.33
C ALA A 28 0.92 -0.49 -8.25
N LYS A 29 1.14 0.07 -9.44
CA LYS A 29 2.19 -0.40 -10.37
C LYS A 29 3.61 -0.17 -9.84
N ASN A 30 3.87 0.97 -9.18
CA ASN A 30 5.19 1.30 -8.66
C ASN A 30 5.53 0.41 -7.45
N ILE A 31 4.56 0.17 -6.56
CA ILE A 31 4.71 -0.78 -5.44
C ILE A 31 5.02 -2.17 -5.99
N ALA A 32 4.29 -2.59 -7.02
CA ALA A 32 4.47 -3.89 -7.66
C ALA A 32 5.88 -4.05 -8.25
N GLU A 33 6.38 -3.03 -8.95
CA GLU A 33 7.75 -3.01 -9.49
C GLU A 33 8.81 -3.15 -8.39
N GLN A 34 8.66 -2.46 -7.27
CA GLN A 34 9.61 -2.52 -6.14
C GLN A 34 9.59 -3.88 -5.41
N LEU A 35 8.42 -4.50 -5.31
CA LEU A 35 8.25 -5.75 -4.56
C LEU A 35 8.32 -7.02 -5.44
N GLY A 36 8.52 -6.88 -6.75
CA GLY A 36 8.47 -8.01 -7.69
C GLY A 36 7.10 -8.68 -7.74
N LEU A 37 6.03 -7.92 -7.50
CA LEU A 37 4.64 -8.37 -7.59
C LEU A 37 4.01 -7.87 -8.90
N SER A 38 2.81 -8.34 -9.23
CA SER A 38 2.02 -7.73 -10.30
C SER A 38 1.19 -6.55 -9.78
N SER A 39 0.96 -5.54 -10.64
CA SER A 39 0.08 -4.41 -10.31
C SER A 39 -1.35 -4.85 -9.95
N LYS A 40 -1.81 -5.96 -10.53
CA LYS A 40 -3.11 -6.57 -10.21
C LYS A 40 -3.13 -7.15 -8.80
N GLN A 41 -2.09 -7.89 -8.41
CA GLN A 41 -1.94 -8.44 -7.06
C GLN A 41 -1.93 -7.34 -5.99
N VAL A 42 -1.13 -6.28 -6.20
CA VAL A 42 -1.07 -5.16 -5.26
C VAL A 42 -2.40 -4.41 -5.20
N GLY A 43 -2.98 -4.10 -6.37
CA GLY A 43 -4.25 -3.38 -6.44
C GLY A 43 -5.43 -4.11 -5.79
N ALA A 44 -5.41 -5.45 -5.76
CA ALA A 44 -6.43 -6.26 -5.08
C ALA A 44 -6.25 -6.32 -3.55
N ARG A 45 -5.03 -6.13 -3.04
CA ARG A 45 -4.71 -6.18 -1.60
C ARG A 45 -4.93 -4.84 -0.90
N LEU A 46 -4.62 -3.72 -1.57
CA LEU A 46 -4.68 -2.38 -0.97
C LEU A 46 -6.06 -1.99 -0.37
N PRO A 47 -7.23 -2.39 -0.91
CA PRO A 47 -8.51 -2.15 -0.25
C PRO A 47 -8.61 -2.81 1.12
N ARG A 48 -8.21 -4.09 1.23
CA ARG A 48 -8.23 -4.81 2.51
C ARG A 48 -7.23 -4.21 3.49
N LEU A 49 -6.02 -3.90 3.01
CA LEU A 49 -5.01 -3.24 3.84
C LEU A 49 -5.47 -1.86 4.34
N ALA A 50 -6.24 -1.12 3.54
CA ALA A 50 -6.83 0.14 3.97
C ALA A 50 -7.87 -0.01 5.09
N GLU A 51 -8.52 -1.17 5.21
CA GLU A 51 -9.49 -1.45 6.27
C GLU A 51 -8.83 -2.05 7.52
N GLU A 52 -7.73 -2.79 7.35
CA GLU A 52 -7.14 -3.62 8.40
C GLU A 52 -5.81 -3.12 8.95
N ALA A 53 -5.11 -2.19 8.28
CA ALA A 53 -3.79 -1.74 8.72
C ALA A 53 -3.87 -0.70 9.85
N ASP A 54 -3.21 -1.00 10.96
CA ASP A 54 -3.10 -0.09 12.10
C ASP A 54 -1.84 0.79 12.04
N GLU A 55 -0.83 0.41 11.25
CA GLU A 55 0.50 1.06 11.21
C GLU A 55 0.57 2.31 10.30
N VAL A 56 -0.32 2.37 9.30
CA VAL A 56 -0.44 3.48 8.35
C VAL A 56 -1.89 3.64 7.91
N GLU A 57 -2.31 4.87 7.63
CA GLU A 57 -3.60 5.13 6.99
C GLU A 57 -3.45 5.04 5.47
N ILE A 58 -4.30 4.24 4.80
CA ILE A 58 -4.24 4.01 3.36
C ILE A 58 -5.56 4.46 2.72
N GLU A 59 -5.51 5.49 1.87
CA GLU A 59 -6.69 6.09 1.24
C GLU A 59 -6.63 6.00 -0.29
N LYS A 60 -7.73 5.64 -0.94
CA LYS A 60 -7.79 5.59 -2.40
C LYS A 60 -7.95 6.99 -3.00
N TRP A 61 -6.89 7.51 -3.63
CA TRP A 61 -6.81 8.90 -4.11
C TRP A 61 -7.17 9.12 -5.59
N GLY A 62 -7.31 8.08 -6.41
CA GLY A 62 -7.69 8.29 -7.82
C GLY A 62 -7.91 7.05 -8.69
N ARG A 63 -8.53 7.24 -9.85
CA ARG A 63 -8.88 6.19 -10.84
C ARG A 63 -8.19 6.42 -12.19
N ALA A 64 -6.87 6.45 -12.24
CA ALA A 64 -6.12 6.40 -13.51
C ALA A 64 -5.80 4.94 -13.90
N ARG A 65 -5.10 4.72 -15.02
CA ARG A 65 -4.67 3.40 -15.53
C ARG A 65 -4.01 2.48 -14.47
N SER A 66 -3.46 3.07 -13.41
CA SER A 66 -3.21 2.42 -12.11
C SER A 66 -3.79 3.30 -11.00
N THR A 67 -4.53 2.72 -10.05
CA THR A 67 -5.01 3.43 -8.85
C THR A 67 -3.85 4.01 -8.05
N THR A 68 -3.99 5.28 -7.65
CA THR A 68 -3.09 5.94 -6.70
C THR A 68 -3.71 5.84 -5.31
N TRP A 69 -2.86 5.54 -4.34
CA TRP A 69 -3.19 5.45 -2.92
C TRP A 69 -2.39 6.50 -2.19
N ARG A 70 -3.07 7.30 -1.37
CA ARG A 70 -2.44 8.17 -0.42
C ARG A 70 -2.15 7.35 0.84
N VAL A 71 -0.95 7.47 1.38
CA VAL A 71 -0.59 6.81 2.64
C VAL A 71 0.02 7.82 3.60
N THR A 72 -0.42 7.79 4.86
CA THR A 72 0.05 8.66 5.94
C THR A 72 0.40 7.83 7.18
N PRO A 73 1.30 8.31 8.06
CA PRO A 73 1.50 7.68 9.36
C PRO A 73 0.18 7.66 10.12
N THR A 74 -0.11 6.57 10.83
CA THR A 74 -1.15 6.61 11.87
C THR A 74 -0.72 7.62 12.93
N GLY A 75 -1.65 8.50 13.33
CA GLY A 75 -1.42 9.54 14.35
C GLY A 75 -1.17 8.99 15.75
#